data_AF-A0A928NUS7-F1
#
_entry.id   AF-A0A928NUS7-F1
#
_cell.length_a   1.000
_cell.length_b   1.000
_cell.length_c   1.000
_cell.angle_alpha   90.00
_cell.angle_beta   90.00
_cell.angle_gamma   90.00
#
_symmetry.space_group_name_H-M   'P 1'
#
loop_
_entity.id
_entity.type
_entity.pdbx_description
1 polymer ?
#
loop_
_entity_poly.entity_id
_entity_poly.type
_entity_poly.pdbx_seq_one_letter_code
_entity_poly.pdbx_strand_id
1 'polypeptide(L)'
;MKKYLLGVFSLLLIILGLSGCTAVGEKNASLSIIYGVAAIVSLLLLVGCVFLVRKKNYWFIVLFSSVLVVNTGYTLLSVSSCLDMALLANRIAYLGSVFLPFAMLMIILKVTNTAYRKWVPVSLLIIAIVMFLIAASPGILDIYYKDVSFQVVDGVSMLEKEYGPLHPLYLVYLLGYFFAMVTVIIRASVKKTIDTTTHAVIIAIAVFVNIGVWFIEQISNIPFEMLSISYIISELFLLGVHLVMQETQRLRDIVKQVETVQTYSEEETTAQETMLEKPLGAETIAPERIESFMAGLQKLTPAEKAICDAYIARVTTKEIMANLNIKESTLKYHSHNLYGKLGVKSRKELLEIHKHIKSVKEIIQNTDN
;
A
#
# COMPACT_ATOMS: atom_id res chain seq x y z
N MET A 1 -11.48 6.84 -4.48
CA MET A 1 -10.05 6.56 -4.76
C MET A 1 -9.82 5.49 -5.83
N LYS A 2 -10.43 4.29 -5.77
CA LYS A 2 -10.28 3.25 -6.83
C LYS A 2 -10.54 3.74 -8.26
N LYS A 3 -11.58 4.56 -8.50
CA LYS A 3 -11.91 5.10 -9.83
C LYS A 3 -10.88 6.10 -10.38
N TYR A 4 -10.22 6.86 -9.50
CA TYR A 4 -9.18 7.82 -9.90
C TYR A 4 -7.86 7.13 -10.22
N LEU A 5 -7.49 6.09 -9.45
CA LEU A 5 -6.27 5.32 -9.71
C LEU A 5 -6.38 4.51 -11.01
N LEU A 6 -7.54 3.90 -11.27
CA LEU A 6 -7.82 3.20 -12.52
C LEU A 6 -7.89 4.16 -13.71
N GLY A 7 -8.45 5.36 -13.50
CA GLY A 7 -8.50 6.42 -14.51
C GLY A 7 -7.11 6.96 -14.88
N VAL A 8 -6.24 7.19 -13.90
CA VAL A 8 -4.85 7.60 -14.15
C VAL A 8 -4.06 6.48 -14.83
N PHE A 9 -4.25 5.22 -14.43
CA PHE A 9 -3.56 4.07 -15.03
C PHE A 9 -3.97 3.84 -16.49
N SER A 10 -5.27 3.95 -16.80
CA SER A 10 -5.76 3.90 -18.19
C SER A 10 -5.31 5.11 -19.00
N LEU A 11 -5.32 6.32 -18.43
CA LEU A 11 -4.86 7.52 -19.14
C LEU A 11 -3.35 7.45 -19.44
N LEU A 12 -2.54 6.92 -18.53
CA LEU A 12 -1.09 6.77 -18.73
C LEU A 12 -0.74 5.67 -19.73
N LEU A 13 -1.48 4.54 -19.73
CA LEU A 13 -1.37 3.50 -20.75
C LEU A 13 -1.81 4.01 -22.14
N ILE A 14 -2.82 4.88 -22.19
CA ILE A 14 -3.25 5.53 -23.43
C ILE A 14 -2.20 6.54 -23.90
N ILE A 15 -1.58 7.32 -23.00
CA ILE A 15 -0.49 8.23 -23.36
C ILE A 15 0.75 7.46 -23.83
N LEU A 16 1.15 6.39 -23.14
CA LEU A 16 2.27 5.52 -23.54
C LEU A 16 1.97 4.75 -24.84
N GLY A 17 0.71 4.35 -25.07
CA GLY A 17 0.26 3.71 -26.31
C GLY A 17 0.15 4.68 -27.49
N LEU A 18 -0.20 5.94 -27.25
CA LEU A 18 -0.28 6.99 -28.27
C LEU A 18 1.11 7.53 -28.66
N SER A 19 2.05 7.64 -27.71
CA SER A 19 3.44 7.97 -28.02
C SER A 19 4.13 6.90 -28.88
N GLY A 20 3.67 5.65 -28.84
CA GLY A 20 4.17 4.57 -29.69
C GLY A 20 3.53 4.47 -31.08
N CYS A 21 2.38 5.13 -31.33
CA CYS A 21 1.59 4.89 -32.55
C CYS A 21 1.42 6.10 -33.50
N THR A 22 1.91 7.29 -33.16
CA THR A 22 1.77 8.48 -34.05
C THR A 22 3.08 9.23 -34.28
N ALA A 23 4.16 8.51 -34.54
CA ALA A 23 5.42 9.10 -35.04
C ALA A 23 5.89 8.39 -36.32
N VAL A 24 4.98 8.29 -37.30
CA VAL A 24 5.33 7.98 -38.70
C VAL A 24 5.23 9.30 -39.46
N GLY A 25 6.32 10.08 -39.41
CA GLY A 25 6.45 11.37 -40.08
C GLY A 25 7.51 12.21 -39.37
N GLU A 26 8.70 12.31 -39.96
CA GLU A 26 9.94 12.90 -39.42
C GLU A 26 10.61 12.13 -38.25
N LYS A 27 11.60 11.29 -38.61
CA LYS A 27 12.33 10.39 -37.70
C LYS A 27 13.32 11.08 -36.74
N ASN A 28 13.62 12.36 -36.93
CA ASN A 28 14.83 12.99 -36.35
C ASN A 28 14.55 13.82 -35.08
N ALA A 29 13.41 14.51 -35.03
CA ALA A 29 12.99 15.29 -33.86
C ALA A 29 12.35 14.41 -32.78
N SER A 30 11.90 13.21 -33.14
CA SER A 30 11.08 12.35 -32.28
C SER A 30 11.84 11.79 -31.07
N LEU A 31 13.12 11.42 -31.21
CA LEU A 31 13.85 10.72 -30.13
C LEU A 31 14.18 11.62 -28.93
N SER A 32 14.71 12.83 -29.18
CA SER A 32 14.99 13.81 -28.12
C SER A 32 13.71 14.27 -27.43
N ILE A 33 12.60 14.36 -28.17
CA ILE A 33 11.28 14.62 -27.60
C ILE A 33 10.84 13.47 -26.70
N ILE A 34 11.06 12.20 -27.10
CA ILE A 34 10.72 11.03 -26.27
C ILE A 34 11.48 11.06 -24.94
N TYR A 35 12.80 11.31 -24.95
CA TYR A 35 13.57 11.42 -23.71
C TYR A 35 13.10 12.60 -22.84
N GLY A 36 12.83 13.75 -23.44
CA GLY A 36 12.30 14.91 -22.71
C GLY A 36 10.94 14.64 -22.08
N VAL A 37 10.03 13.97 -22.79
CA VAL A 37 8.75 13.52 -22.26
C VAL A 37 8.96 12.52 -21.12
N ALA A 38 9.85 11.54 -21.27
CA ALA A 38 10.17 10.59 -20.20
C ALA A 38 10.72 11.28 -18.94
N ALA A 39 11.57 12.29 -19.09
CA ALA A 39 12.05 13.11 -17.98
C ALA A 39 10.91 13.86 -17.28
N ILE A 40 10.00 14.49 -18.02
CA ILE A 40 8.82 15.17 -17.44
C ILE A 40 7.92 14.17 -16.72
N VAL A 41 7.63 13.01 -17.32
CA VAL A 41 6.83 11.96 -16.68
C VAL A 41 7.49 11.48 -15.39
N SER A 42 8.80 11.23 -15.40
CA SER A 42 9.54 10.83 -14.19
C SER A 42 9.51 11.88 -13.08
N LEU A 43 9.53 13.18 -13.43
CA LEU A 43 9.37 14.28 -12.48
C LEU A 43 7.96 14.28 -11.86
N LEU A 44 6.93 14.18 -12.69
CA LEU A 44 5.53 14.11 -12.22
C LEU A 44 5.31 12.90 -11.32
N LEU A 45 5.91 11.75 -11.66
CA LEU A 45 5.86 10.54 -10.86
C LEU A 45 6.58 10.70 -9.52
N LEU A 46 7.74 11.36 -9.48
CA LEU A 46 8.44 11.65 -8.22
C LEU A 46 7.58 12.55 -7.31
N VAL A 47 6.99 13.61 -7.87
CA VAL A 47 6.08 14.50 -7.14
C VAL A 47 4.88 13.71 -6.63
N GLY A 48 4.24 12.90 -7.48
CA GLY A 48 3.14 12.02 -7.10
C GLY A 48 3.52 11.04 -5.99
N CYS A 49 4.72 10.46 -6.07
CA CYS A 49 5.26 9.55 -5.05
C CYS A 49 5.40 10.24 -3.69
N VAL A 50 5.92 11.47 -3.65
CA VAL A 50 6.04 12.26 -2.41
C VAL A 50 4.67 12.48 -1.74
N PHE A 51 3.63 12.76 -2.52
CA PHE A 51 2.27 12.98 -1.98
C PHE A 51 1.55 11.69 -1.59
N LEU A 52 1.74 10.59 -2.35
CA LEU A 52 1.03 9.33 -2.15
C LEU A 52 1.66 8.47 -1.03
N VAL A 53 2.98 8.47 -0.90
CA VAL A 53 3.70 7.64 0.07
C VAL A 53 3.76 8.35 1.43
N ARG A 54 2.61 8.38 2.14
CA ARG A 54 2.43 9.06 3.43
C ARG A 54 3.36 8.59 4.55
N LYS A 55 3.78 7.32 4.54
CA LYS A 55 4.74 6.76 5.52
C LYS A 55 6.16 6.83 4.94
N LYS A 56 6.80 8.02 4.98
CA LYS A 56 8.17 8.36 4.53
C LYS A 56 9.06 7.15 4.22
N ASN A 57 8.81 6.46 3.11
CA ASN A 57 9.63 5.34 2.69
C ASN A 57 10.71 5.93 1.80
N TYR A 58 11.82 6.33 2.42
CA TYR A 58 12.90 7.03 1.75
C TYR A 58 13.43 6.26 0.53
N TRP A 59 13.32 4.92 0.50
CA TRP A 59 13.72 4.11 -0.65
C TRP A 59 12.90 4.37 -1.91
N PHE A 60 11.60 4.65 -1.78
CA PHE A 60 10.79 5.07 -2.94
C PHE A 60 11.24 6.43 -3.46
N ILE A 61 11.58 7.36 -2.56
CA ILE A 61 12.12 8.66 -2.98
C ILE A 61 13.45 8.49 -3.70
N VAL A 62 14.36 7.65 -3.17
CA VAL A 62 15.64 7.35 -3.83
C VAL A 62 15.43 6.71 -5.20
N LEU A 63 14.49 5.76 -5.35
CA LEU A 63 14.17 5.13 -6.63
C LEU A 63 13.68 6.17 -7.66
N PHE A 64 12.65 6.95 -7.30
CA PHE A 64 12.04 7.96 -8.16
C PHE A 64 12.99 9.12 -8.49
N SER A 65 13.84 9.52 -7.55
CA SER A 65 14.92 10.45 -7.84
C SER A 65 15.95 9.86 -8.80
N SER A 66 16.29 8.57 -8.66
CA SER A 66 17.24 7.89 -9.55
C SER A 66 16.71 7.84 -10.98
N VAL A 67 15.43 7.47 -11.19
CA VAL A 67 14.82 7.43 -12.53
C VAL A 67 14.72 8.83 -13.14
N LEU A 68 14.39 9.85 -12.35
CA LEU A 68 14.45 11.23 -12.82
C LEU A 68 15.86 11.61 -13.27
N VAL A 69 16.88 11.27 -12.48
CA VAL A 69 18.29 11.55 -12.82
C VAL A 69 18.70 10.83 -14.10
N VAL A 70 18.34 9.55 -14.28
CA VAL A 70 18.60 8.79 -15.50
C VAL A 70 17.98 9.46 -16.72
N ASN A 71 16.67 9.73 -16.69
CA ASN A 71 15.95 10.31 -17.82
C ASN A 71 16.42 11.74 -18.12
N THR A 72 16.79 12.51 -17.10
CA THR A 72 17.43 13.82 -17.27
C THR A 72 18.77 13.66 -17.99
N GLY A 73 19.59 12.68 -17.59
CA GLY A 73 20.87 12.38 -18.24
C GLY A 73 20.70 12.01 -19.73
N TYR A 74 19.76 11.13 -20.06
CA TYR A 74 19.48 10.77 -21.46
C TYR A 74 18.95 11.94 -22.29
N THR A 75 18.10 12.79 -21.69
CA THR A 75 17.61 14.02 -22.37
C THR A 75 18.75 14.99 -22.64
N LEU A 76 19.61 15.23 -21.66
CA LEU A 76 20.78 16.09 -21.83
C LEU A 76 21.75 15.52 -22.87
N LEU A 77 21.92 14.20 -22.90
CA LEU A 77 22.77 13.53 -23.87
C LEU A 77 22.24 13.74 -25.29
N SER A 78 20.93 13.54 -25.50
CA SER A 78 20.30 13.61 -26.82
C SER A 78 20.33 15.01 -27.45
N VAL A 79 20.47 16.07 -26.64
CA VAL A 79 20.57 17.48 -27.08
C VAL A 79 21.98 18.06 -26.97
N SER A 80 22.97 17.28 -26.55
CA SER A 80 24.34 17.76 -26.36
C SER A 80 24.97 18.22 -27.67
N SER A 81 25.73 19.32 -27.64
CA SER A 81 26.36 19.87 -28.86
C SER A 81 27.85 19.54 -29.00
N CYS A 82 28.46 18.95 -27.98
CA CYS A 82 29.88 18.60 -27.98
C CYS A 82 30.15 17.38 -27.09
N LEU A 83 31.36 16.81 -27.23
CA LEU A 83 31.80 15.62 -26.49
C LEU A 83 31.75 15.82 -24.97
N ASP A 84 32.22 16.96 -24.45
CA ASP A 84 32.26 17.22 -23.01
C ASP A 84 30.85 17.26 -22.38
N MET A 85 29.90 17.91 -23.07
CA MET A 85 28.50 17.94 -22.63
C MET A 85 27.88 16.54 -22.67
N ALA A 86 28.15 15.78 -23.73
CA ALA A 86 27.66 14.41 -23.87
C ALA A 86 28.24 13.49 -22.79
N LEU A 87 29.54 13.61 -22.48
CA LEU A 87 30.19 12.86 -21.39
C LEU A 87 29.60 13.23 -20.02
N LEU A 88 29.35 14.52 -19.75
CA LEU A 88 28.70 14.96 -18.52
C LEU A 88 27.28 14.40 -18.41
N ALA A 89 26.49 14.49 -19.49
CA ALA A 89 25.14 13.95 -19.52
C ALA A 89 25.11 12.42 -19.29
N ASN A 90 26.05 11.71 -19.90
CA ASN A 90 26.24 10.27 -19.71
C ASN A 90 26.64 9.93 -18.25
N ARG A 91 27.47 10.75 -17.59
CA ARG A 91 27.77 10.61 -16.14
C ARG A 91 26.53 10.81 -15.29
N ILE A 92 25.67 11.78 -15.63
CA ILE A 92 24.37 11.98 -14.95
C ILE A 92 23.47 10.75 -15.14
N ALA A 93 23.40 10.20 -16.36
CA ALA A 93 22.64 8.98 -16.62
C ALA A 93 23.16 7.80 -15.77
N TYR A 94 24.49 7.63 -15.69
CA TYR A 94 25.12 6.61 -14.84
C TYR A 94 24.87 6.81 -13.35
N LEU A 95 24.83 8.05 -12.88
CA LEU A 95 24.54 8.35 -11.48
C LEU A 95 23.18 7.76 -11.09
N GLY A 96 22.14 8.01 -11.89
CA GLY A 96 20.82 7.47 -11.60
C GLY A 96 20.75 5.94 -11.78
N SER A 97 21.38 5.40 -12.83
CA SER A 97 21.24 3.99 -13.18
C SER A 97 21.90 3.05 -12.17
N VAL A 98 23.03 3.48 -11.58
CA VAL A 98 23.75 2.69 -10.59
C VAL A 98 22.97 2.57 -9.27
N PHE A 99 22.29 3.63 -8.82
CA PHE A 99 21.52 3.59 -7.55
C PHE A 99 20.14 2.95 -7.68
N LEU A 100 19.60 2.82 -8.88
CA LEU A 100 18.28 2.24 -9.15
C LEU A 100 18.13 0.78 -8.64
N PRO A 101 18.99 -0.19 -9.02
CA PRO A 101 18.85 -1.57 -8.57
C PRO A 101 19.03 -1.70 -7.04
N PHE A 102 19.88 -0.85 -6.45
CA PHE A 102 20.01 -0.73 -5.00
C PHE A 102 18.70 -0.30 -4.33
N ALA A 103 18.11 0.82 -4.78
CA ALA A 103 16.85 1.30 -4.25
C ALA A 103 15.72 0.27 -4.42
N MET A 104 15.66 -0.39 -5.59
CA MET A 104 14.68 -1.42 -5.89
C MET A 104 14.80 -2.63 -4.95
N LEU A 105 16.02 -3.13 -4.70
CA LEU A 105 16.24 -4.21 -3.73
C LEU A 105 15.80 -3.81 -2.32
N MET A 106 16.10 -2.57 -1.89
CA MET A 106 15.67 -2.08 -0.58
C MET A 106 14.15 -1.95 -0.45
N ILE A 107 13.48 -1.53 -1.52
CA ILE A 107 12.01 -1.53 -1.59
C ILE A 107 11.47 -2.95 -1.48
N ILE A 108 12.01 -3.90 -2.25
CA ILE A 108 11.55 -5.30 -2.24
C ILE A 108 11.76 -5.93 -0.86
N LEU A 109 12.92 -5.74 -0.22
CA LEU A 109 13.17 -6.20 1.15
C LEU A 109 12.13 -5.64 2.13
N LYS A 110 11.75 -4.37 2.00
CA LYS A 110 10.76 -3.73 2.87
C LYS A 110 9.34 -4.18 2.58
N VAL A 111 8.95 -4.26 1.31
CA VAL A 111 7.62 -4.72 0.87
C VAL A 111 7.40 -6.18 1.27
N THR A 112 8.43 -7.01 1.17
CA THR A 112 8.36 -8.43 1.58
C THR A 112 8.54 -8.66 3.08
N ASN A 113 8.73 -7.60 3.87
CA ASN A 113 9.05 -7.63 5.30
C ASN A 113 10.23 -8.55 5.65
N THR A 114 11.25 -8.58 4.78
CA THR A 114 12.45 -9.39 4.97
C THR A 114 13.46 -8.65 5.83
N ALA A 115 13.78 -9.20 7.00
CA ALA A 115 14.80 -8.64 7.88
C ALA A 115 16.21 -8.74 7.25
N TYR A 116 17.01 -7.68 7.41
CA TYR A 116 18.40 -7.60 6.99
C TYR A 116 19.23 -6.88 8.06
N ARG A 117 20.55 -7.11 8.06
CA ARG A 117 21.48 -6.48 9.01
C ARG A 117 21.74 -5.02 8.62
N LYS A 118 21.87 -4.13 9.61
CA LYS A 118 22.04 -2.67 9.38
C LYS A 118 23.25 -2.29 8.52
N TRP A 119 24.25 -3.16 8.39
CA TRP A 119 25.42 -2.91 7.56
C TRP A 119 25.20 -3.22 6.06
N VAL A 120 24.15 -4.00 5.72
CA VAL A 120 23.86 -4.39 4.33
C VAL A 120 23.57 -3.18 3.42
N PRO A 121 22.72 -2.21 3.80
CA PRO A 121 22.51 -1.04 2.95
C PRO A 121 23.78 -0.20 2.78
N VAL A 122 24.63 -0.14 3.82
CA VAL A 122 25.90 0.59 3.77
C VAL A 122 26.86 -0.08 2.80
N SER A 123 27.01 -1.41 2.86
CA SER A 123 27.87 -2.14 1.94
C SER A 123 27.38 -2.03 0.50
N LEU A 124 26.07 -2.18 0.27
CA LEU A 124 25.49 -2.05 -1.07
C LEU A 124 25.65 -0.63 -1.64
N LEU A 125 25.51 0.39 -0.79
CA LEU A 125 25.76 1.78 -1.16
C LEU A 125 27.23 2.02 -1.54
N ILE A 126 28.18 1.45 -0.78
CA ILE A 126 29.61 1.52 -1.13
C ILE A 126 29.87 0.87 -2.48
N ILE A 127 29.30 -0.31 -2.74
CA ILE A 127 29.43 -0.98 -4.03
C ILE A 127 28.85 -0.11 -5.15
N ALA A 128 27.68 0.51 -4.94
CA ALA A 128 27.09 1.44 -5.90
C ALA A 128 27.99 2.66 -6.17
N ILE A 129 28.56 3.28 -5.12
CA ILE A 129 29.48 4.41 -5.29
C ILE A 129 30.72 4.01 -6.09
N VAL A 130 31.33 2.86 -5.77
CA VAL A 130 32.49 2.34 -6.51
C VAL A 130 32.13 2.11 -7.97
N MET A 131 30.99 1.48 -8.24
CA MET A 131 30.53 1.24 -9.62
C MET A 131 30.24 2.53 -10.37
N PHE A 132 29.69 3.54 -9.71
CA PHE A 132 29.50 4.87 -10.30
C PHE A 132 30.83 5.52 -10.66
N LEU A 133 31.84 5.47 -9.78
CA LEU A 133 33.16 6.03 -10.06
C LEU A 133 33.83 5.35 -11.25
N ILE A 134 33.68 4.03 -11.40
CA ILE A 134 34.15 3.27 -12.56
C ILE A 134 33.38 3.71 -13.82
N ALA A 135 32.04 3.71 -13.79
CA ALA A 135 31.22 4.06 -14.96
C ALA A 135 31.31 5.54 -15.37
N ALA A 136 31.64 6.44 -14.44
CA ALA A 136 31.84 7.86 -14.68
C ALA A 136 33.27 8.21 -15.13
N SER A 137 34.18 7.24 -15.17
CA SER A 137 35.58 7.41 -15.59
C SER A 137 35.81 7.83 -17.05
N PRO A 138 34.91 7.58 -18.03
CA PRO A 138 35.17 7.95 -19.42
C PRO A 138 35.51 9.43 -19.61
N GLY A 139 36.50 9.70 -20.47
CA GLY A 139 37.09 11.03 -20.68
C GLY A 139 38.10 11.46 -19.59
N ILE A 140 38.38 10.59 -18.61
CA ILE A 140 39.40 10.78 -17.57
C ILE A 140 40.33 9.57 -17.51
N LEU A 141 39.76 8.35 -17.51
CA LEU A 141 40.47 7.08 -17.47
C LEU A 141 39.87 6.07 -18.45
N ASP A 142 40.73 5.32 -19.12
CA ASP A 142 40.36 4.36 -20.19
C ASP A 142 39.88 2.99 -19.65
N ILE A 143 39.46 2.98 -18.39
CA ILE A 143 39.17 1.76 -17.63
C ILE A 143 37.78 1.21 -18.00
N TYR A 144 36.80 2.09 -18.14
CA TYR A 144 35.42 1.72 -18.46
C TYR A 144 35.11 1.86 -19.95
N TYR A 145 35.46 2.99 -20.57
CA TYR A 145 35.51 3.13 -22.03
C TYR A 145 36.95 3.40 -22.42
N LYS A 146 37.43 2.68 -23.43
CA LYS A 146 38.77 2.81 -23.97
C LYS A 146 38.90 4.03 -24.88
N ASP A 147 37.89 4.26 -25.71
CA ASP A 147 37.77 5.44 -26.56
C ASP A 147 36.31 5.90 -26.62
N VAL A 148 36.10 7.21 -26.76
CA VAL A 148 34.77 7.81 -26.81
C VAL A 148 34.76 8.95 -27.82
N SER A 149 33.97 8.79 -28.87
CA SER A 149 33.72 9.81 -29.89
C SER A 149 32.30 10.37 -29.78
N PHE A 150 32.15 11.62 -30.19
CA PHE A 150 30.85 12.27 -30.27
C PHE A 150 30.31 12.14 -31.69
N GLN A 151 29.11 11.58 -31.84
CA GLN A 151 28.44 11.43 -33.11
C GLN A 151 27.01 11.94 -33.02
N VAL A 152 26.53 12.55 -34.10
CA VAL A 152 25.11 12.90 -34.26
C VAL A 152 24.54 11.95 -35.32
N VAL A 153 23.67 11.04 -34.88
CA VAL A 153 22.99 10.06 -35.74
C VAL A 153 21.51 10.46 -35.82
N ASP A 154 21.00 10.67 -37.03
CA ASP A 154 19.61 11.10 -37.27
C ASP A 154 19.19 12.36 -36.48
N GLY A 155 20.13 13.30 -36.28
CA GLY A 155 19.89 14.55 -35.55
C GLY A 155 19.88 14.42 -34.02
N VAL A 156 20.21 13.23 -33.50
CA VAL A 156 20.29 12.94 -32.07
C VAL A 156 21.74 12.74 -31.68
N SER A 157 22.16 13.43 -30.62
CA SER A 157 23.51 13.33 -30.11
C SER A 157 23.72 12.04 -29.31
N MET A 158 24.75 11.29 -29.67
CA MET A 158 25.10 9.99 -29.09
C MET A 158 26.61 9.90 -28.86
N LEU A 159 26.98 9.01 -27.95
CA LEU A 159 28.38 8.63 -27.74
C LEU A 159 28.63 7.32 -28.46
N GLU A 160 29.57 7.32 -29.39
CA GLU A 160 30.16 6.11 -29.95
C GLU A 160 31.28 5.66 -28.99
N LYS A 161 31.21 4.40 -28.55
CA LYS A 161 31.94 3.92 -27.37
C LYS A 161 32.75 2.68 -27.74
N GLU A 162 34.06 2.70 -27.50
CA GLU A 162 34.88 1.49 -27.46
C GLU A 162 34.96 1.02 -26.00
N TYR A 163 34.48 -0.19 -25.71
CA TYR A 163 34.38 -0.69 -24.33
C TYR A 163 35.75 -1.05 -23.75
N GLY A 164 36.02 -0.57 -22.53
CA GLY A 164 37.22 -0.87 -21.77
C GLY A 164 37.12 -2.18 -20.96
N PRO A 165 38.22 -2.60 -20.29
CA PRO A 165 38.30 -3.88 -19.60
C PRO A 165 37.33 -4.02 -18.42
N LEU A 166 36.96 -2.93 -17.73
CA LEU A 166 36.00 -2.99 -16.63
C LEU A 166 34.54 -2.77 -17.06
N HIS A 167 34.26 -2.53 -18.35
CA HIS A 167 32.88 -2.40 -18.83
C HIS A 167 31.97 -3.60 -18.45
N PRO A 168 32.42 -4.86 -18.57
CA PRO A 168 31.59 -6.02 -18.19
C PRO A 168 31.20 -6.06 -16.71
N LEU A 169 31.93 -5.36 -15.83
CA LEU A 169 31.65 -5.32 -14.39
C LEU A 169 30.26 -4.73 -14.10
N TYR A 170 29.78 -3.80 -14.94
CA TYR A 170 28.44 -3.23 -14.79
C TYR A 170 27.34 -4.27 -15.01
N LEU A 171 27.54 -5.20 -15.95
CA LEU A 171 26.61 -6.31 -16.16
C LEU A 171 26.59 -7.26 -14.95
N VAL A 172 27.77 -7.62 -14.43
CA VAL A 172 27.88 -8.44 -13.21
C VAL A 172 27.19 -7.77 -12.02
N TYR A 173 27.36 -6.46 -11.88
CA TYR A 173 26.68 -5.64 -10.87
C TYR A 173 25.15 -5.75 -11.00
N LEU A 174 24.61 -5.52 -12.20
CA LEU A 174 23.17 -5.58 -12.45
C LEU A 174 22.59 -6.97 -12.20
N LEU A 175 23.25 -8.02 -12.71
CA LEU A 175 22.86 -9.41 -12.50
C LEU A 175 22.93 -9.82 -11.03
N GLY A 176 23.90 -9.31 -10.28
CA GLY A 176 24.01 -9.53 -8.84
C GLY A 176 22.79 -8.99 -8.07
N TYR A 177 22.38 -7.75 -8.37
CA TYR A 177 21.15 -7.19 -7.78
C TYR A 177 19.91 -7.96 -8.21
N PHE A 178 19.81 -8.31 -9.49
CA PHE A 178 18.69 -9.11 -9.99
C PHE A 178 18.57 -10.44 -9.26
N PHE A 179 19.67 -11.19 -9.14
CA PHE A 179 19.71 -12.45 -8.41
C PHE A 179 19.31 -12.28 -6.95
N ALA A 180 19.79 -11.22 -6.29
CA ALA A 180 19.40 -10.89 -4.92
C ALA A 180 17.89 -10.60 -4.80
N MET A 181 17.32 -9.83 -5.72
CA MET A 181 15.89 -9.50 -5.73
C MET A 181 15.03 -10.76 -5.94
N VAL A 182 15.37 -11.59 -6.92
CA VAL A 182 14.69 -12.87 -7.17
C VAL A 182 14.79 -13.79 -5.94
N THR A 183 15.96 -13.88 -5.31
CA THR A 183 16.18 -14.67 -4.09
C THR A 183 15.28 -14.19 -2.94
N VAL A 184 15.16 -12.87 -2.74
CA VAL A 184 14.29 -12.29 -1.72
C VAL A 184 12.82 -12.60 -2.02
N ILE A 185 12.37 -12.45 -3.27
CA ILE A 185 10.98 -12.72 -3.68
C ILE A 185 10.64 -14.21 -3.49
N ILE A 186 11.51 -15.12 -3.91
CA ILE A 186 11.32 -16.57 -3.73
C ILE A 186 11.26 -16.90 -2.24
N ARG A 187 12.24 -16.42 -1.45
CA ARG A 187 12.28 -16.65 0.00
C ARG A 187 11.01 -16.13 0.69
N ALA A 188 10.57 -14.92 0.35
CA ALA A 188 9.36 -14.31 0.89
C ALA A 188 8.09 -15.09 0.52
N SER A 189 8.04 -15.62 -0.70
CA SER A 189 6.94 -16.47 -1.18
C SER A 189 6.88 -17.81 -0.46
N VAL A 190 8.04 -18.45 -0.22
CA VAL A 190 8.14 -19.70 0.54
C VAL A 190 7.80 -19.48 2.01
N LYS A 191 8.30 -18.40 2.62
CA LYS A 191 8.01 -18.05 4.02
C LYS A 191 6.63 -17.45 4.26
N LYS A 192 5.80 -17.31 3.21
CA LYS A 192 4.46 -16.71 3.26
C LYS A 192 4.43 -15.32 3.93
N THR A 193 5.51 -14.54 3.77
CA THR A 193 5.53 -13.15 4.23
C THR A 193 4.78 -12.21 3.28
N ILE A 194 4.53 -12.66 2.06
CA ILE A 194 3.65 -12.00 1.10
C ILE A 194 2.25 -12.60 1.23
N ASP A 195 1.27 -11.74 1.50
CA ASP A 195 -0.11 -12.13 1.79
C ASP A 195 -0.88 -12.74 0.62
N THR A 196 -0.49 -12.42 -0.62
CA THR A 196 -1.19 -12.88 -1.82
C THR A 196 -0.20 -13.18 -2.94
N THR A 197 -0.41 -14.29 -3.63
CA THR A 197 0.37 -14.68 -4.81
C THR A 197 0.38 -13.58 -5.87
N THR A 198 -0.71 -12.82 -6.02
CA THR A 198 -0.81 -11.66 -6.92
C THR A 198 0.24 -10.60 -6.63
N HIS A 199 0.49 -10.25 -5.36
CA HIS A 199 1.51 -9.25 -5.01
C HIS A 199 2.92 -9.74 -5.36
N ALA A 200 3.22 -11.02 -5.11
CA ALA A 200 4.50 -11.62 -5.46
C ALA A 200 4.72 -11.61 -6.98
N VAL A 201 3.68 -11.94 -7.76
CA VAL A 201 3.72 -11.93 -9.23
C VAL A 201 3.97 -10.52 -9.76
N ILE A 202 3.28 -9.49 -9.24
CA ILE A 202 3.49 -8.11 -9.71
C ILE A 202 4.91 -7.62 -9.40
N ILE A 203 5.45 -7.92 -8.21
CA ILE A 203 6.84 -7.58 -7.87
C ILE A 203 7.82 -8.31 -8.79
N ALA A 204 7.58 -9.60 -9.07
CA ALA A 204 8.41 -10.36 -10.00
C ALA A 204 8.36 -9.74 -11.41
N ILE A 205 7.18 -9.40 -11.92
CA ILE A 205 7.02 -8.73 -13.22
C ILE A 205 7.82 -7.43 -13.26
N ALA A 206 7.74 -6.59 -12.23
CA ALA A 206 8.52 -5.34 -12.17
C ALA A 206 10.04 -5.59 -12.28
N VAL A 207 10.55 -6.69 -11.71
CA VAL A 207 11.97 -7.06 -11.82
C VAL A 207 12.31 -7.61 -13.21
N PHE A 208 11.49 -8.51 -13.74
CA PHE A 208 11.74 -9.19 -15.02
C PHE A 208 11.55 -8.29 -16.24
N VAL A 209 10.67 -7.28 -16.19
CA VAL A 209 10.48 -6.32 -17.29
C VAL A 209 11.79 -5.60 -17.63
N ASN A 210 12.57 -5.18 -16.64
CA ASN A 210 13.84 -4.50 -16.90
C ASN A 210 14.87 -5.41 -17.57
N ILE A 211 14.94 -6.68 -17.19
CA ILE A 211 15.81 -7.66 -17.84
C ILE A 211 15.36 -7.95 -19.27
N GLY A 212 14.05 -8.12 -19.48
CA GLY A 212 13.50 -8.37 -20.80
C GLY A 212 13.79 -7.22 -21.76
N VAL A 213 13.60 -5.97 -21.31
CA VAL A 213 13.90 -4.78 -22.11
C VAL A 213 15.40 -4.68 -22.42
N TRP A 214 16.26 -4.88 -21.42
CA TRP A 214 17.70 -4.91 -21.63
C TRP A 214 18.12 -5.97 -22.66
N PHE A 215 17.55 -7.17 -22.60
CA PHE A 215 17.86 -8.26 -23.52
C PHE A 215 17.40 -7.96 -24.95
N ILE A 216 16.20 -7.37 -25.12
CA ILE A 216 15.69 -6.92 -26.42
C ILE A 216 16.62 -5.84 -27.00
N GLU A 217 17.06 -4.90 -26.17
CA GLU A 217 17.98 -3.84 -26.57
C GLU A 217 19.30 -4.39 -27.11
N GLN A 218 19.87 -5.43 -26.46
CA GLN A 218 21.08 -6.10 -26.94
C GLN A 218 20.91 -6.81 -28.30
N ILE A 219 19.71 -7.31 -28.61
CA ILE A 219 19.45 -8.06 -29.85
C ILE A 219 19.07 -7.14 -31.01
N SER A 220 18.28 -6.10 -30.72
CA SER A 220 17.65 -5.29 -31.76
C SER A 220 18.51 -4.12 -32.26
N ASN A 221 19.69 -3.87 -31.65
CA ASN A 221 20.63 -2.80 -32.01
C ASN A 221 19.92 -1.44 -32.24
N ILE A 222 18.94 -1.14 -31.38
CA ILE A 222 18.14 0.07 -31.47
C ILE A 222 18.99 1.21 -30.89
N PRO A 223 19.13 2.36 -31.57
CA PRO A 223 19.93 3.49 -31.07
C PRO A 223 19.27 4.24 -29.90
N PHE A 224 18.17 3.71 -29.35
CA PHE A 224 17.41 4.28 -28.26
C PHE A 224 17.58 3.43 -27.00
N GLU A 225 17.90 4.09 -25.89
CA GLU A 225 18.12 3.50 -24.57
C GLU A 225 16.76 3.13 -23.93
N MET A 226 16.24 1.96 -24.33
CA MET A 226 14.92 1.46 -23.97
C MET A 226 14.73 1.27 -22.44
N LEU A 227 15.82 1.12 -21.71
CA LEU A 227 15.86 1.08 -20.24
C LEU A 227 15.15 2.27 -19.58
N SER A 228 15.22 3.46 -20.18
CA SER A 228 14.57 4.68 -19.67
C SER A 228 13.06 4.50 -19.45
N ILE A 229 12.38 3.88 -20.42
CA ILE A 229 10.94 3.61 -20.39
C ILE A 229 10.64 2.44 -19.44
N SER A 230 11.46 1.39 -19.43
CA SER A 230 11.23 0.23 -18.54
C SER A 230 11.30 0.60 -17.06
N TYR A 231 12.16 1.56 -16.70
CA TYR A 231 12.25 2.06 -15.34
C TYR A 231 10.97 2.77 -14.90
N ILE A 232 10.41 3.64 -15.75
CA ILE A 232 9.13 4.33 -15.48
C ILE A 232 7.99 3.31 -15.27
N ILE A 233 7.92 2.29 -16.12
CA ILE A 233 6.94 1.20 -15.99
C ILE A 233 7.12 0.47 -14.66
N SER A 234 8.36 0.17 -14.28
CA SER A 234 8.69 -0.53 -13.04
C SER A 234 8.32 0.27 -11.80
N GLU A 235 8.52 1.59 -11.82
CA GLU A 235 8.09 2.50 -10.75
C GLU A 235 6.58 2.47 -10.54
N LEU A 236 5.81 2.50 -11.63
CA LEU A 236 4.35 2.41 -11.58
C LEU A 236 3.89 1.10 -10.95
N PHE A 237 4.50 -0.03 -11.35
CA PHE A 237 4.20 -1.33 -10.75
C PHE A 237 4.53 -1.37 -9.25
N LEU A 238 5.72 -0.90 -8.85
CA LEU A 238 6.15 -0.91 -7.45
C LEU A 238 5.30 0.02 -6.58
N LEU A 239 4.96 1.22 -7.08
CA LEU A 239 4.07 2.14 -6.41
C LEU A 239 2.65 1.58 -6.30
N GLY A 240 2.13 1.00 -7.37
CA GLY A 240 0.82 0.34 -7.40
C GLY A 240 0.72 -0.76 -6.36
N VAL A 241 1.71 -1.67 -6.30
CA VAL A 241 1.78 -2.74 -5.29
C VAL A 241 1.83 -2.17 -3.88
N HIS A 242 2.64 -1.14 -3.65
CA HIS A 242 2.74 -0.51 -2.33
C HIS A 242 1.39 0.04 -1.84
N LEU A 243 0.67 0.75 -2.71
CA LEU A 243 -0.64 1.31 -2.39
C LEU A 243 -1.69 0.23 -2.16
N VAL A 244 -1.72 -0.81 -3.00
CA VAL A 244 -2.66 -1.93 -2.85
C VAL A 244 -2.37 -2.69 -1.55
N MET A 245 -1.11 -3.01 -1.26
CA MET A 245 -0.71 -3.73 -0.06
C MET A 245 -1.03 -2.94 1.22
N GLN A 246 -0.88 -1.61 1.18
CA GLN A 246 -1.27 -0.75 2.31
C GLN A 246 -2.79 -0.78 2.55
N GLU A 247 -3.60 -0.75 1.49
CA GLU A 247 -5.06 -0.78 1.60
C GLU A 247 -5.57 -2.15 2.07
N THR A 248 -5.02 -3.24 1.53
CA THR A 248 -5.40 -4.61 1.95
C THR A 248 -5.05 -4.86 3.41
N GLN A 249 -3.89 -4.39 3.87
CA GLN A 249 -3.52 -4.49 5.28
C GLN A 249 -4.47 -3.69 6.18
N ARG A 250 -4.84 -2.47 5.78
CA ARG A 250 -5.81 -1.63 6.52
C ARG A 250 -7.18 -2.30 6.62
N LEU A 251 -7.69 -2.86 5.51
CA LEU A 251 -8.97 -3.56 5.48
C LEU A 251 -8.93 -4.80 6.38
N ARG A 252 -7.83 -5.57 6.36
CA ARG A 252 -7.64 -6.72 7.24
C ARG A 252 -7.67 -6.32 8.72
N ASP A 253 -7.01 -5.22 9.10
CA ASP A 253 -7.01 -4.75 10.49
C ASP A 253 -8.42 -4.32 10.94
N ILE A 254 -9.21 -3.70 10.05
CA ILE A 254 -10.62 -3.37 10.31
C ILE A 254 -11.46 -4.64 10.48
N VAL A 255 -11.32 -5.62 9.59
CA VAL A 255 -12.07 -6.89 9.66
C VAL A 255 -11.76 -7.61 10.97
N LYS A 256 -10.48 -7.72 11.38
CA LYS A 256 -10.11 -8.30 12.68
C LYS A 256 -10.74 -7.57 13.86
N GLN A 257 -10.81 -6.23 13.82
CA GLN A 257 -11.49 -5.46 14.86
C GLN A 257 -13.00 -5.71 14.88
N VAL A 258 -13.63 -5.88 13.71
CA VAL A 258 -15.07 -6.22 13.62
C VAL A 258 -15.33 -7.63 14.12
N GLU A 259 -14.54 -8.61 13.69
CA GLU A 259 -14.65 -10.01 14.13
C GLU A 259 -14.48 -10.14 15.65
N THR A 260 -13.44 -9.54 16.23
CA THR A 260 -13.26 -9.54 17.68
C THR A 260 -14.46 -8.94 18.42
N VAL A 261 -15.00 -7.80 17.97
CA VAL A 261 -16.19 -7.18 18.56
C VAL A 261 -17.43 -8.07 18.42
N GLN A 262 -17.61 -8.75 17.29
CA GLN A 262 -18.71 -9.69 17.09
C GLN A 262 -18.58 -10.92 17.99
N THR A 263 -17.40 -11.53 18.08
CA THR A 263 -17.14 -12.67 18.96
C THR A 263 -17.41 -12.32 20.42
N TYR A 264 -16.98 -11.14 20.91
CA TYR A 264 -17.33 -10.70 22.26
C TYR A 264 -18.85 -10.53 22.45
N SER A 265 -19.55 -9.99 21.45
CA SER A 265 -21.01 -9.82 21.53
C SER A 265 -21.77 -11.15 21.51
N GLU A 266 -21.30 -12.13 20.73
CA GLU A 266 -21.88 -13.47 20.65
C GLU A 266 -21.59 -14.26 21.93
N GLU A 267 -20.36 -14.23 22.44
CA GLU A 267 -20.01 -14.88 23.72
C GLU A 267 -20.78 -14.27 24.91
N GLU A 268 -20.94 -12.94 24.96
CA GLU A 268 -21.78 -12.30 25.98
C GLU A 268 -23.25 -12.69 25.83
N THR A 269 -23.77 -12.80 24.61
CA THR A 269 -25.18 -13.17 24.35
C THR A 269 -25.43 -14.64 24.66
N THR A 270 -24.57 -15.54 24.19
CA THR A 270 -24.65 -16.98 24.45
C THR A 270 -24.40 -17.29 25.93
N ALA A 271 -23.41 -16.68 26.60
CA ALA A 271 -23.22 -16.86 28.03
C ALA A 271 -24.41 -16.34 28.84
N GLN A 272 -25.03 -15.23 28.42
CA GLN A 272 -26.27 -14.75 29.05
C GLN A 272 -27.45 -15.69 28.79
N GLU A 273 -27.59 -16.24 27.59
CA GLU A 273 -28.65 -17.20 27.24
C GLU A 273 -28.47 -18.56 27.92
N THR A 274 -27.26 -19.12 27.97
CA THR A 274 -26.96 -20.37 28.69
C THR A 274 -27.16 -20.21 30.20
N MET A 275 -26.88 -19.03 30.78
CA MET A 275 -27.24 -18.73 32.17
C MET A 275 -28.76 -18.57 32.39
N LEU A 276 -29.54 -18.27 31.35
CA LEU A 276 -31.00 -18.08 31.38
C LEU A 276 -31.80 -19.31 30.90
N GLU A 277 -31.13 -20.34 30.38
CA GLU A 277 -31.69 -21.64 29.96
C GLU A 277 -31.44 -22.77 30.96
N LYS A 278 -30.78 -22.51 32.08
CA LYS A 278 -30.87 -23.45 33.21
C LYS A 278 -32.36 -23.53 33.59
N PRO A 279 -32.97 -24.74 33.63
CA PRO A 279 -34.39 -24.87 33.93
C PRO A 279 -34.65 -24.14 35.25
N LEU A 280 -35.50 -23.13 35.19
CA LEU A 280 -35.91 -22.36 36.35
C LEU A 280 -36.71 -23.32 37.24
N GLY A 281 -36.04 -23.90 38.24
CA GLY A 281 -36.73 -24.22 39.48
C GLY A 281 -37.35 -22.91 39.94
N ALA A 282 -38.64 -22.92 40.25
CA ALA A 282 -39.43 -21.77 40.63
C ALA A 282 -38.82 -21.02 41.82
N GLU A 283 -37.85 -20.14 41.57
CA GLU A 283 -37.52 -19.06 42.49
C GLU A 283 -38.40 -17.89 42.11
N THR A 284 -39.51 -17.80 42.82
CA THR A 284 -40.51 -16.74 42.72
C THR A 284 -39.82 -15.41 43.02
N ILE A 285 -39.64 -14.56 41.99
CA ILE A 285 -39.27 -13.16 42.21
C ILE A 285 -40.36 -12.57 43.11
N ALA A 286 -39.98 -12.06 44.28
CA ALA A 286 -40.94 -11.56 45.26
C ALA A 286 -41.88 -10.50 44.62
N PRO A 287 -43.21 -10.58 44.85
CA PRO A 287 -44.20 -9.71 44.21
C PRO A 287 -43.93 -8.23 44.48
N GLU A 288 -43.41 -7.89 45.67
CA GLU A 288 -43.00 -6.53 46.05
C GLU A 288 -41.96 -5.92 45.09
N ARG A 289 -41.05 -6.74 44.56
CA ARG A 289 -39.99 -6.31 43.63
C ARG A 289 -40.55 -6.07 42.22
N ILE A 290 -41.55 -6.85 41.82
CA ILE A 290 -42.29 -6.67 40.56
C ILE A 290 -43.13 -5.38 40.62
N GLU A 291 -43.82 -5.15 41.74
CA GLU A 291 -44.61 -3.93 41.96
C GLU A 291 -43.73 -2.67 41.95
N SER A 292 -42.59 -2.72 42.64
CA SER A 292 -41.60 -1.63 42.64
C SER A 292 -41.08 -1.33 41.23
N PHE A 293 -40.76 -2.37 40.45
CA PHE A 293 -40.30 -2.25 39.07
C PHE A 293 -41.37 -1.67 38.14
N MET A 294 -42.64 -2.10 38.29
CA MET A 294 -43.78 -1.55 37.54
C MET A 294 -44.06 -0.10 37.88
N ALA A 295 -44.01 0.28 39.16
CA ALA A 295 -44.12 1.67 39.59
C ALA A 295 -42.95 2.52 39.05
N GLY A 296 -41.75 1.92 38.92
CA GLY A 296 -40.57 2.54 38.33
C GLY A 296 -40.72 2.85 36.84
N LEU A 297 -41.31 1.93 36.07
CA LEU A 297 -41.55 2.12 34.62
C LEU A 297 -42.44 3.34 34.34
N GLN A 298 -43.39 3.65 35.22
CA GLN A 298 -44.28 4.82 35.08
C GLN A 298 -43.54 6.16 35.30
N LYS A 299 -42.37 6.15 35.95
CA LYS A 299 -41.57 7.34 36.30
C LYS A 299 -40.42 7.61 35.33
N LEU A 300 -40.32 6.83 34.25
CA LEU A 300 -39.27 7.00 33.26
C LEU A 300 -39.51 8.26 32.42
N THR A 301 -38.45 9.03 32.24
CA THR A 301 -38.43 10.12 31.25
C THR A 301 -38.44 9.54 29.83
N PRO A 302 -38.81 10.34 28.81
CA PRO A 302 -38.79 9.87 27.42
C PRO A 302 -37.43 9.30 26.97
N ALA A 303 -36.32 9.88 27.45
CA ALA A 303 -34.98 9.41 27.13
C ALA A 303 -34.66 8.06 27.81
N GLU A 304 -35.00 7.91 29.09
CA GLU A 304 -34.82 6.66 29.82
C GLU A 304 -35.72 5.54 29.26
N LYS A 305 -36.94 5.88 28.82
CA LYS A 305 -37.85 4.95 28.17
C LYS A 305 -37.29 4.43 26.85
N ALA A 306 -36.78 5.33 26.00
CA ALA A 306 -36.14 4.94 24.73
C ALA A 306 -34.93 4.00 24.95
N ILE A 307 -34.14 4.26 26.00
CA ILE A 307 -33.01 3.40 26.39
C ILE A 307 -33.50 2.05 26.94
N CYS A 308 -34.55 2.06 27.77
CA CYS A 308 -35.19 0.85 28.31
C CYS A 308 -35.73 -0.05 27.18
N ASP A 309 -36.45 0.54 26.23
CA ASP A 309 -37.02 -0.17 25.07
C ASP A 309 -35.90 -0.75 24.19
N ALA A 310 -34.82 0.01 23.96
CA ALA A 310 -33.66 -0.50 23.23
C ALA A 310 -32.94 -1.63 23.97
N TYR A 311 -32.90 -1.60 25.31
CA TYR A 311 -32.37 -2.69 26.11
C TYR A 311 -33.22 -3.95 26.02
N ILE A 312 -34.56 -3.81 26.10
CA ILE A 312 -35.53 -4.91 25.94
C ILE A 312 -35.42 -5.51 24.54
N ALA A 313 -35.26 -4.67 23.50
CA ALA A 313 -35.04 -5.09 22.11
C ALA A 313 -33.64 -5.65 21.82
N ARG A 314 -32.79 -5.80 22.86
CA ARG A 314 -31.42 -6.35 22.77
C ARG A 314 -30.48 -5.60 21.81
N VAL A 315 -30.75 -4.32 21.55
CA VAL A 315 -29.89 -3.47 20.72
C VAL A 315 -28.53 -3.25 21.42
N THR A 316 -27.45 -3.14 20.63
CA THR A 316 -26.10 -2.97 21.18
C THR A 316 -25.85 -1.53 21.66
N THR A 317 -24.92 -1.35 22.59
CA THR A 317 -24.54 -0.02 23.11
C THR A 317 -24.11 0.94 21.99
N LYS A 318 -23.40 0.44 20.96
CA LYS A 318 -22.97 1.23 19.81
C LYS A 318 -24.16 1.69 18.97
N GLU A 319 -25.11 0.80 18.71
CA GLU A 319 -26.33 1.11 17.97
C GLU A 319 -27.24 2.05 18.76
N ILE A 320 -27.36 1.90 20.09
CA ILE A 320 -28.12 2.84 20.94
C ILE A 320 -27.54 4.25 20.84
N MET A 321 -26.22 4.38 20.92
CA MET A 321 -25.55 5.68 20.78
C MET A 321 -25.77 6.30 19.40
N ALA A 322 -25.74 5.49 18.34
CA ALA A 322 -25.99 5.94 16.98
C ALA A 322 -27.46 6.34 16.76
N ASN A 323 -28.41 5.50 17.19
CA ASN A 323 -29.84 5.68 16.99
C ASN A 323 -30.41 6.85 17.79
N LEU A 324 -29.91 7.05 19.02
CA LEU A 324 -30.32 8.16 19.87
C LEU A 324 -29.44 9.41 19.69
N ASN A 325 -28.39 9.33 18.87
CA ASN A 325 -27.41 10.40 18.65
C ASN A 325 -26.84 10.96 19.97
N ILE A 326 -26.42 10.07 20.87
CA ILE A 326 -25.88 10.42 22.20
C ILE A 326 -24.47 9.89 22.40
N LYS A 327 -23.70 10.57 23.26
CA LYS A 327 -22.35 10.13 23.66
C LYS A 327 -22.41 9.02 24.72
N GLU A 328 -21.35 8.23 24.82
CA GLU A 328 -21.26 7.14 25.81
C GLU A 328 -21.43 7.63 27.26
N SER A 329 -20.88 8.80 27.58
CA SER A 329 -21.04 9.43 28.90
C SER A 329 -22.51 9.75 29.22
N THR A 330 -23.27 10.19 28.22
CA THR A 330 -24.70 10.50 28.31
C THR A 330 -25.51 9.24 28.49
N LEU A 331 -25.17 8.18 27.75
CA LEU A 331 -25.79 6.87 27.92
C LEU A 331 -25.57 6.33 29.34
N LYS A 332 -24.33 6.34 29.86
CA LYS A 332 -24.04 5.90 31.24
C LYS A 332 -24.84 6.66 32.29
N TYR A 333 -24.98 7.97 32.12
CA TYR A 333 -25.79 8.81 33.01
C TYR A 333 -27.27 8.39 33.01
N HIS A 334 -27.87 8.24 31.83
CA HIS A 334 -29.26 7.80 31.72
C HIS A 334 -29.46 6.36 32.20
N SER A 335 -28.51 5.46 31.95
CA SER A 335 -28.55 4.09 32.46
C SER A 335 -28.52 4.04 33.98
N HIS A 336 -27.69 4.86 34.62
CA HIS A 336 -27.62 4.94 36.08
C HIS A 336 -28.96 5.40 36.68
N ASN A 337 -29.55 6.45 36.11
CA ASN A 337 -30.84 6.96 36.55
C ASN A 337 -31.98 5.98 36.28
N LEU A 338 -31.97 5.32 35.11
CA LEU A 338 -32.90 4.25 34.74
C LEU A 338 -32.87 3.12 35.78
N TYR A 339 -31.68 2.62 36.10
CA TYR A 339 -31.49 1.54 37.08
C TYR A 339 -31.98 1.93 38.47
N GLY A 340 -31.63 3.14 38.92
CA GLY A 340 -32.13 3.69 40.19
C GLY A 340 -33.65 3.77 40.26
N LYS A 341 -34.31 4.17 39.16
CA LYS A 341 -35.79 4.26 39.08
C LYS A 341 -36.48 2.91 39.03
N LEU A 342 -35.86 1.92 38.39
CA LEU A 342 -36.41 0.56 38.26
C LEU A 342 -36.05 -0.34 39.44
N GLY A 343 -35.22 0.13 40.39
CA GLY A 343 -34.78 -0.68 41.53
C GLY A 343 -33.90 -1.86 41.12
N VAL A 344 -33.23 -1.76 39.97
CA VAL A 344 -32.32 -2.79 39.43
C VAL A 344 -30.89 -2.29 39.45
N LYS A 345 -29.91 -3.19 39.49
CA LYS A 345 -28.49 -2.86 39.53
C LYS A 345 -27.81 -3.00 38.16
N SER A 346 -28.49 -3.63 37.19
CA SER A 346 -27.90 -3.93 35.88
C SER A 346 -28.93 -4.13 34.77
N ARG A 347 -28.46 -4.04 33.52
CA ARG A 347 -29.22 -4.45 32.31
C ARG A 347 -29.72 -5.89 32.42
N LYS A 348 -28.91 -6.80 32.97
CA LYS A 348 -29.25 -8.21 33.13
C LYS A 348 -30.47 -8.39 34.03
N GLU A 349 -30.47 -7.71 35.17
CA GLU A 349 -31.55 -7.75 36.15
C GLU A 349 -32.85 -7.12 35.61
N LEU A 350 -32.75 -6.03 34.84
CA LEU A 350 -33.89 -5.47 34.11
C LEU A 350 -34.54 -6.50 33.17
N LEU A 351 -33.73 -7.21 32.39
CA LEU A 351 -34.20 -8.21 31.44
C LEU A 351 -34.79 -9.45 32.13
N GLU A 352 -34.23 -9.85 33.28
CA GLU A 352 -34.72 -10.96 34.09
C GLU A 352 -36.12 -10.67 34.65
N ILE A 353 -36.32 -9.50 35.26
CA ILE A 353 -37.63 -9.07 35.76
C ILE A 353 -38.62 -8.92 34.59
N HIS A 354 -38.20 -8.33 33.47
CA HIS A 354 -39.05 -8.21 32.27
C HIS A 354 -39.50 -9.58 31.73
N LYS A 355 -38.60 -10.56 31.67
CA LYS A 355 -38.90 -11.94 31.24
C LYS A 355 -39.92 -12.59 32.16
N HIS A 356 -39.74 -12.46 33.48
CA HIS A 356 -40.66 -13.03 34.47
C HIS A 356 -42.08 -12.42 34.34
N ILE A 357 -42.18 -11.10 34.18
CA ILE A 357 -43.47 -10.42 33.98
C ILE A 357 -44.14 -10.88 32.69
N LYS A 358 -43.37 -11.05 31.61
CA LYS A 358 -43.89 -11.58 30.34
C LYS A 358 -44.42 -13.01 30.49
N SER A 359 -43.68 -13.90 31.15
CA SER A 359 -44.13 -15.27 31.39
C SER A 359 -45.38 -15.35 32.27
N VAL A 360 -45.47 -14.52 33.32
CA VAL A 360 -46.65 -14.46 34.19
C VAL A 360 -47.87 -13.94 33.41
N LYS A 361 -47.68 -12.92 32.56
CA LYS A 361 -48.74 -12.38 31.71
C LYS A 361 -49.26 -13.41 30.69
N GLU A 362 -48.36 -14.18 30.08
CA GLU A 362 -48.71 -15.27 29.16
C GLU A 362 -49.47 -16.40 29.88
N ILE A 363 -49.10 -16.73 31.13
CA ILE A 363 -49.81 -17.72 31.95
C ILE A 363 -51.23 -17.25 32.28
N ILE A 364 -51.41 -15.98 32.68
CA ILE A 364 -52.73 -15.40 33.00
C ILE A 364 -53.62 -15.37 31.75
N GLN A 365 -53.10 -14.94 30.60
CA GLN A 365 -53.86 -14.87 29.34
C GLN A 365 -54.27 -16.25 28.79
N ASN A 366 -53.53 -17.31 29.11
CA ASN A 366 -53.87 -18.68 28.73
C ASN A 366 -54.82 -19.37 29.73
N THR A 367 -55.08 -18.76 30.89
CA THR A 367 -56.01 -19.28 31.91
C THR A 367 -57.42 -18.66 31.78
N ASP A 368 -57.54 -17.50 31.13
CA ASP A 368 -58.80 -16.79 30.86
C ASP A 368 -59.43 -17.13 29.48
N ASN A 369 -58.81 -18.03 28.71
CA ASN A 369 -59.35 -18.63 27.46
C ASN A 369 -59.63 -20.11 27.70
#